data_AF-A0A061BLA0-F1
#
_entry.id   AF-A0A061BLA0-F1
#
_cell.length_a   1.000
_cell.length_b   1.000
_cell.length_c   1.000
_cell.angle_alpha   90.00
_cell.angle_beta   90.00
_cell.angle_gamma   90.00
#
_symmetry.space_group_name_H-M   'P 1'
#
loop_
_entity.id
_entity.type
_entity.pdbx_description
1 polymer ?
#
loop_
_entity_poly.entity_id
_entity_poly.type
_entity_poly.pdbx_seq_one_letter_code
_entity_poly.pdbx_strand_id
1 'polypeptide(L)'
;MSWAIYLTWDFWNCLNNLYNDFIQIFCLDWGCQMCLNGNSCKPGKHGMPNPKGPGSGCLCPSLVGCRGVWPTLYNYGLTFQNVKTLITMKKKCIDMRSQLYDVLHSDYFKNLFTECDNFLYQIRLPFMTLTLALWLLSLLYLLHIMVIRLDLLHIKSHLHSPSTHRIAAQSLLAAARVSKLNRVFYLQP
;
A
#
# COMPACT_ATOMS: atom_id res chain seq x y z
N MET A 1 0.28 -15.45 -1.50
CA MET A 1 1.67 -15.02 -1.25
C MET A 1 1.81 -13.60 -0.70
N SER A 2 0.90 -12.64 -0.99
CA SER A 2 0.98 -11.27 -0.43
C SER A 2 0.90 -11.19 1.09
N TRP A 3 0.18 -12.12 1.74
CA TRP A 3 -0.05 -12.10 3.19
C TRP A 3 1.22 -12.30 4.02
N ALA A 4 2.15 -13.13 3.55
CA ALA A 4 3.42 -13.41 4.24
C ALA A 4 4.31 -12.16 4.40
N ILE A 5 4.18 -11.19 3.50
CA ILE A 5 4.99 -9.97 3.51
C ILE A 5 4.39 -8.95 4.48
N TYR A 6 3.07 -8.84 4.56
CA TYR A 6 2.42 -7.97 5.54
C TYR A 6 2.55 -8.51 6.97
N LEU A 7 2.66 -9.83 7.13
CA LEU A 7 2.89 -10.48 8.42
C LEU A 7 4.16 -9.98 9.14
N THR A 8 5.21 -9.57 8.43
CA THR A 8 6.44 -9.05 9.08
C THR A 8 6.20 -7.68 9.72
N TRP A 9 5.46 -6.81 9.04
CA TRP A 9 5.04 -5.51 9.56
C TRP A 9 4.08 -5.66 10.74
N ASP A 10 3.09 -6.55 10.60
CA ASP A 10 2.13 -6.84 11.67
C ASP A 10 2.83 -7.42 12.90
N PHE A 11 3.82 -8.30 12.71
CA PHE A 11 4.60 -8.87 13.80
C PHE A 11 5.40 -7.79 14.54
N TRP A 12 6.06 -6.88 13.83
CA TRP A 12 6.77 -5.76 14.45
C TRP A 12 5.81 -4.83 15.21
N ASN A 13 4.65 -4.53 14.63
CA ASN A 13 3.60 -3.74 15.29
C ASN A 13 3.12 -4.41 16.58
N CYS A 14 2.88 -5.73 16.55
CA CYS A 14 2.51 -6.50 17.75
C CYS A 14 3.61 -6.46 18.83
N LEU A 15 4.88 -6.59 18.45
CA LEU A 15 6.00 -6.47 19.39
C LEU A 15 6.11 -5.06 19.98
N ASN A 16 5.88 -4.03 19.17
CA ASN A 16 5.91 -2.64 19.63
C ASN A 16 4.76 -2.35 20.60
N ASN A 17 3.56 -2.86 20.30
CA ASN A 17 2.41 -2.76 21.20
C ASN A 17 2.64 -3.52 22.51
N LEU A 18 3.19 -4.74 22.45
CA LEU A 18 3.62 -5.50 23.63
C LEU A 18 4.62 -4.71 24.47
N TYR A 19 5.61 -4.07 23.85
CA TYR A 19 6.60 -3.25 24.55
C TYR A 19 5.96 -2.05 25.26
N ASN A 20 5.06 -1.34 24.57
CA ASN A 20 4.35 -0.19 25.13
C ASN A 20 3.45 -0.60 26.31
N ASP A 21 2.69 -1.68 26.17
CA ASP A 21 1.85 -2.23 27.23
C ASP A 21 2.70 -2.71 28.41
N PHE A 22 3.84 -3.35 28.14
CA PHE A 22 4.77 -3.80 29.17
C PHE A 22 5.31 -2.64 30.01
N ILE A 23 5.64 -1.51 29.38
CA ILE A 23 6.11 -0.31 30.08
C ILE A 23 4.99 0.36 30.90
N GLN A 24 3.75 0.23 30.45
CA GLN A 24 2.58 0.80 31.12
C GLN A 24 2.11 -0.03 32.33
N ILE A 25 2.66 -1.23 32.55
CA ILE A 25 2.31 -2.08 33.70
C ILE A 25 2.49 -1.33 35.02
N PHE A 26 1.39 -1.23 35.78
CA PHE A 26 1.41 -0.72 37.14
C PHE A 26 1.39 -1.88 38.15
N CYS A 27 2.56 -2.21 38.71
CA CYS A 27 2.70 -3.38 39.59
C CYS A 27 1.89 -3.32 40.90
N LEU A 28 1.45 -2.13 41.31
CA LEU A 28 0.64 -1.94 42.52
C LEU A 28 -0.73 -2.62 42.40
N ASP A 29 -1.41 -2.42 41.25
CA ASP A 29 -2.74 -2.98 40.97
C ASP A 29 -2.72 -4.52 40.98
N TRP A 30 -1.56 -5.10 40.66
CA TRP A 30 -1.33 -6.54 40.66
C TRP A 30 -0.83 -7.09 42.01
N GLY A 31 -0.83 -6.28 43.07
CA GLY A 31 -0.50 -6.72 44.44
C GLY A 31 1.00 -7.00 44.68
N CYS A 32 1.89 -6.31 43.97
CA CYS A 32 3.34 -6.49 44.16
C CYS A 32 3.84 -5.81 45.45
N GLN A 33 4.12 -6.60 46.49
CA GLN A 33 4.55 -6.07 47.79
C GLN A 33 5.84 -5.23 47.74
N MET A 34 6.80 -5.63 46.91
CA MET A 34 8.07 -4.93 46.77
C MET A 34 7.96 -3.59 46.05
N CYS A 35 6.88 -3.38 45.28
CA CYS A 35 6.61 -2.13 44.58
C CYS A 35 5.63 -1.20 45.32
N LEU A 36 5.12 -1.60 46.50
CA LEU A 36 4.15 -0.83 47.30
C LEU A 36 4.68 0.56 47.73
N ASN A 37 5.98 0.68 48.03
CA ASN A 37 6.57 1.95 48.51
C ASN A 37 6.87 2.97 47.39
N GLY A 38 6.40 2.73 46.17
CA GLY A 38 5.61 3.72 45.43
C GLY A 38 6.29 4.83 44.62
N ASN A 39 7.62 5.00 44.62
CA ASN A 39 8.24 6.05 43.78
C ASN A 39 8.92 5.54 42.49
N SER A 40 9.28 4.26 42.40
CA SER A 40 10.06 3.73 41.28
C SER A 40 9.22 3.09 40.15
N CYS A 41 8.12 2.42 40.48
CA CYS A 41 7.31 1.67 39.51
C CYS A 41 5.96 2.37 39.23
N LYS A 42 5.98 3.36 38.33
CA LYS A 42 4.79 4.05 37.81
C LYS A 42 4.47 3.54 36.39
N PRO A 43 3.22 3.69 35.90
CA PRO A 43 2.93 3.49 34.49
C PRO A 43 3.90 4.32 33.64
N GLY A 44 4.47 3.74 32.59
CA GLY A 44 5.50 4.41 31.79
C GLY A 44 6.95 4.17 32.26
N LYS A 45 7.14 3.64 33.48
CA LYS A 45 8.47 3.42 34.09
C LYS A 45 8.73 1.96 34.47
N HIS A 46 7.84 1.03 34.11
CA HIS A 46 8.05 -0.37 34.37
C HIS A 46 9.33 -0.87 33.67
N GLY A 47 10.19 -1.59 34.40
CA GLY A 47 11.48 -2.08 33.88
C GLY A 47 12.53 -1.00 33.57
N MET A 48 12.31 0.28 33.89
CA MET A 48 13.30 1.36 33.67
C MET A 48 14.37 1.35 34.77
N PRO A 49 15.67 1.43 34.46
CA PRO A 49 16.68 1.69 35.48
C PRO A 49 16.47 3.10 36.06
N ASN A 50 16.38 3.22 37.38
CA ASN A 50 16.22 4.51 38.05
C ASN A 50 17.53 5.32 38.05
N PRO A 51 17.45 6.66 37.95
CA PRO A 51 18.63 7.55 37.96
C PRO A 51 19.19 7.86 39.37
N LYS A 52 18.54 7.45 40.47
CA LYS A 52 18.92 7.81 41.86
C LYS A 52 19.67 6.71 42.64
N GLY A 53 20.13 5.64 41.99
CA GLY A 53 20.91 4.56 42.64
C GLY A 53 20.83 3.24 41.86
N PRO A 54 21.72 2.27 42.14
CA PRO A 54 21.96 1.13 41.25
C PRO A 54 20.69 0.27 41.09
N GLY A 55 20.16 0.21 39.86
CA GLY A 55 19.20 -0.82 39.43
C GLY A 55 17.74 -0.69 39.87
N SER A 56 17.21 0.48 40.28
CA SER A 56 15.82 0.55 40.80
C SER A 56 14.73 0.81 39.75
N GLY A 57 14.54 -0.10 38.80
CA GLY A 57 13.22 -0.29 38.16
C GLY A 57 12.28 -1.09 39.08
N CYS A 58 11.22 -1.71 38.53
CA CYS A 58 10.36 -2.71 39.23
C CYS A 58 11.20 -3.53 40.22
N LEU A 59 10.87 -3.46 41.52
CA LEU A 59 11.61 -4.15 42.60
C LEU A 59 11.21 -5.63 42.72
N CYS A 60 10.76 -6.19 41.60
CA CYS A 60 10.14 -7.48 41.48
C CYS A 60 11.26 -8.55 41.56
N PRO A 61 11.10 -9.61 42.39
CA PRO A 61 12.19 -10.55 42.68
C PRO A 61 12.69 -11.29 41.43
N SER A 62 11.79 -11.49 40.46
CA SER A 62 12.09 -12.00 39.13
C SER A 62 11.01 -11.52 38.15
N LEU A 63 11.28 -11.65 36.85
CA LEU A 63 10.29 -11.44 35.79
C LEU A 63 9.04 -12.30 36.01
N VAL A 64 9.25 -13.57 36.32
CA VAL A 64 8.21 -14.55 36.66
C VAL A 64 7.47 -14.16 37.96
N GLY A 65 8.15 -13.57 38.94
CA GLY A 65 7.53 -13.11 40.17
C GLY A 65 6.65 -11.87 40.02
N CYS A 66 6.73 -11.18 38.87
CA CYS A 66 5.95 -9.99 38.61
C CYS A 66 4.56 -10.35 38.10
N ARG A 67 3.54 -10.28 38.97
CA ARG A 67 2.16 -10.67 38.63
C ARG A 67 1.54 -9.86 37.49
N GLY A 68 1.97 -8.61 37.29
CA GLY A 68 1.48 -7.78 36.19
C GLY A 68 2.02 -8.16 34.80
N VAL A 69 3.13 -8.91 34.73
CA VAL A 69 3.77 -9.27 33.46
C VAL A 69 3.09 -10.46 32.77
N TRP A 70 2.48 -11.37 33.54
CA TRP A 70 1.84 -12.56 32.98
C TRP A 70 0.62 -12.22 32.13
N PRO A 71 -0.35 -11.42 32.62
CA PRO A 71 -1.53 -11.08 31.83
C PRO A 71 -1.15 -10.34 30.55
N THR A 72 -0.17 -9.44 30.61
CA THR A 72 0.31 -8.75 29.41
C THR A 72 0.91 -9.73 28.41
N LEU A 73 1.81 -10.63 28.81
CA LEU A 73 2.38 -11.62 27.88
C LEU A 73 1.30 -12.54 27.29
N TYR A 74 0.35 -12.99 28.11
CA TYR A 74 -0.73 -13.85 27.66
C TYR A 74 -1.68 -13.17 26.67
N ASN A 75 -1.96 -11.88 26.83
CA ASN A 75 -2.76 -11.12 25.86
C ASN A 75 -2.12 -11.09 24.47
N TYR A 76 -0.79 -11.12 24.39
CA TYR A 76 -0.04 -11.21 23.14
C TYR A 76 0.33 -12.65 22.74
N GLY A 77 -0.21 -13.67 23.42
CA GLY A 77 0.01 -15.08 23.11
C GLY A 77 1.39 -15.63 23.52
N LEU A 78 2.13 -14.90 24.37
CA LEU A 78 3.46 -15.31 24.84
C LEU A 78 3.37 -16.00 26.20
N THR A 79 4.17 -17.05 26.38
CA THR A 79 4.24 -17.80 27.63
C THR A 79 5.69 -18.10 28.02
N PHE A 80 5.96 -18.25 29.32
CA PHE A 80 7.27 -18.68 29.78
C PHE A 80 7.42 -20.19 29.63
N GLN A 81 8.35 -20.63 28.78
CA GLN A 81 8.61 -22.06 28.59
C GLN A 81 9.28 -22.70 29.82
N ASN A 82 10.32 -22.07 30.39
CA ASN A 82 11.12 -22.65 31.47
C ASN A 82 11.19 -21.73 32.69
N VAL A 83 10.12 -21.69 33.49
CA VAL A 83 10.03 -20.85 34.69
C VAL A 83 11.21 -21.06 35.66
N LYS A 84 11.63 -22.32 35.86
CA LYS A 84 12.74 -22.67 36.77
C LYS A 84 14.06 -22.03 36.36
N THR A 85 14.39 -22.04 35.06
CA THR A 85 15.66 -21.46 34.58
C THR A 85 15.66 -19.94 34.68
N LEU A 86 14.52 -19.30 34.39
CA LEU A 86 14.37 -17.84 34.53
C LEU A 86 14.56 -17.37 35.98
N ILE A 87 14.07 -18.15 36.95
CA ILE A 87 14.28 -17.86 38.38
C ILE A 87 15.75 -18.05 38.75
N THR A 88 16.40 -19.14 38.32
CA THR A 88 17.83 -19.41 38.59
C THR A 88 18.74 -18.34 37.99
N MET A 89 18.43 -17.87 36.77
CA MET A 89 19.17 -16.81 36.09
C MET A 89 18.89 -15.40 36.64
N LYS A 90 17.98 -15.27 37.63
CA LYS A 90 17.60 -14.00 38.26
C LYS A 90 17.21 -12.90 37.26
N LYS A 91 16.59 -13.27 36.13
CA LYS A 91 16.15 -12.32 35.11
C LYS A 91 15.08 -11.39 35.67
N LYS A 92 15.31 -10.08 35.57
CA LYS A 92 14.41 -9.03 36.07
C LYS A 92 13.58 -8.44 34.92
N CYS A 93 12.56 -7.65 35.28
CA CYS A 93 11.74 -6.92 34.31
C CYS A 93 12.56 -5.92 33.46
N ILE A 94 13.68 -5.43 34.00
CA ILE A 94 14.60 -4.54 33.29
C ILE A 94 15.26 -5.27 32.12
N ASP A 95 15.72 -6.51 32.33
CA ASP A 95 16.38 -7.31 31.30
C ASP A 95 15.43 -7.65 30.15
N MET A 96 14.17 -7.98 30.47
CA MET A 96 13.15 -8.24 29.46
C MET A 96 12.86 -6.97 28.63
N ARG A 97 12.73 -5.82 29.30
CA ARG A 97 12.50 -4.54 28.61
C ARG A 97 13.64 -4.17 27.68
N SER A 98 14.89 -4.31 28.13
CA SER A 98 16.05 -4.02 27.29
C SER A 98 16.10 -4.97 26.10
N GLN A 99 15.88 -6.27 26.31
CA GLN A 99 15.83 -7.24 25.21
C GLN A 99 14.74 -6.91 24.18
N LEU A 100 13.53 -6.55 24.61
CA LEU A 100 12.47 -6.12 23.70
C LEU A 100 12.83 -4.85 22.93
N TYR A 101 13.44 -3.87 23.62
CA TYR A 101 13.89 -2.64 23.00
C TYR A 101 14.95 -2.89 21.94
N ASP A 102 15.95 -3.73 22.26
CA ASP A 102 17.04 -4.09 21.37
C ASP A 102 16.51 -4.85 20.14
N VAL A 103 15.55 -5.75 20.32
CA VAL A 103 14.90 -6.46 19.21
C VAL A 103 14.14 -5.49 18.30
N LEU A 104 13.35 -4.57 18.87
CA LEU A 104 12.55 -3.59 18.11
C LEU A 104 13.41 -2.62 17.30
N HIS A 105 14.56 -2.20 17.84
CA HIS A 105 15.48 -1.25 17.20
C HIS A 105 16.64 -1.94 16.47
N SER A 106 16.60 -3.27 16.34
CA SER A 106 17.64 -4.00 15.64
C SER A 106 17.61 -3.73 14.13
N ASP A 107 18.79 -3.75 13.51
CA ASP A 107 18.92 -3.64 12.06
C ASP A 107 18.27 -4.83 11.32
N TYR A 108 17.98 -5.94 12.02
CA TYR A 108 17.34 -7.11 11.43
C TYR A 108 15.97 -6.79 10.85
N PHE A 109 15.12 -6.05 11.57
CA PHE A 109 13.81 -5.65 11.05
C PHE A 109 13.93 -4.68 9.89
N LYS A 110 14.86 -3.72 9.98
CA LYS A 110 15.11 -2.76 8.90
C LYS A 110 15.53 -3.47 7.61
N ASN A 111 16.46 -4.41 7.71
CA ASN A 111 16.90 -5.21 6.57
C ASN A 111 15.76 -6.10 6.05
N LEU A 112 15.01 -6.75 6.95
CA LEU A 112 13.87 -7.59 6.57
C LEU A 112 12.80 -6.81 5.79
N PHE A 113 12.45 -5.61 6.25
CA PHE A 113 11.49 -4.75 5.55
C PHE A 113 12.02 -4.27 4.21
N THR A 114 13.30 -3.94 4.13
CA THR A 114 13.96 -3.55 2.88
C THR A 114 13.88 -4.68 1.85
N GLU A 115 14.18 -5.92 2.24
CA GLU A 115 14.08 -7.07 1.35
C GLU A 115 12.63 -7.39 0.95
N CYS A 116 11.69 -7.23 1.89
CA CYS A 116 10.25 -7.36 1.60
C CYS A 116 9.80 -6.34 0.54
N ASP A 117 10.21 -5.08 0.67
CA ASP A 117 9.87 -4.01 -0.27
C ASP A 117 10.52 -4.24 -1.63
N ASN A 118 11.79 -4.67 -1.66
CA ASN A 118 12.48 -5.07 -2.89
C ASN A 118 11.75 -6.20 -3.60
N PHE A 119 11.31 -7.22 -2.87
CA PHE A 119 10.56 -8.35 -3.42
C PHE A 119 9.21 -7.92 -4.00
N LEU A 120 8.45 -7.08 -3.28
CA LEU A 120 7.19 -6.52 -3.77
C LEU A 120 7.38 -5.65 -5.01
N TYR A 121 8.45 -4.85 -5.04
CA TYR A 121 8.80 -4.02 -6.17
C TYR A 121 9.07 -4.87 -7.42
N GLN A 122 9.92 -5.90 -7.29
CA GLN A 122 10.28 -6.79 -8.41
C GLN A 122 9.06 -7.53 -8.97
N ILE A 123 8.13 -7.96 -8.10
CA ILE A 123 6.90 -8.61 -8.55
C ILE A 123 5.95 -7.63 -9.24
N ARG A 124 5.85 -6.39 -8.76
CA ARG A 124 4.88 -5.40 -9.28
C ARG A 124 5.35 -4.74 -10.57
N LEU A 125 6.66 -4.61 -10.77
CA LEU A 125 7.26 -3.96 -11.94
C LEU A 125 6.73 -4.48 -13.29
N PRO A 126 6.69 -5.79 -13.59
CA PRO A 126 6.19 -6.29 -14.88
C PRO A 126 4.72 -5.95 -15.13
N PHE A 127 3.88 -5.86 -14.10
CA PHE A 127 2.47 -5.48 -14.26
C PHE A 127 2.30 -3.99 -14.56
N MET A 128 3.12 -3.14 -13.93
CA MET A 128 3.12 -1.70 -14.17
C MET A 128 3.60 -1.38 -15.59
N THR A 129 4.68 -2.02 -16.05
CA THR A 129 5.19 -1.83 -17.41
C THR A 129 4.23 -2.37 -18.47
N LEU A 130 3.60 -3.52 -18.22
CA LEU A 130 2.57 -4.07 -19.11
C LEU A 130 1.38 -3.13 -19.23
N THR A 131 0.90 -2.58 -18.11
CA THR A 131 -0.24 -1.66 -18.10
C THR A 131 0.12 -0.38 -18.85
N LEU A 132 1.28 0.20 -18.58
CA LEU A 132 1.78 1.37 -19.32
C LEU A 132 1.86 1.10 -20.83
N ALA A 133 2.38 -0.06 -21.23
CA ALA A 133 2.47 -0.46 -22.64
C ALA A 133 1.08 -0.59 -23.29
N LEU A 134 0.10 -1.18 -22.60
CA LEU A 134 -1.28 -1.28 -23.10
C LEU A 134 -1.94 0.09 -23.26
N TRP A 135 -1.70 1.01 -22.32
CA TRP A 135 -2.18 2.40 -22.42
C TRP A 135 -1.56 3.14 -23.61
N LEU A 136 -0.24 3.04 -23.79
CA LEU A 136 0.45 3.64 -24.94
C LEU A 136 -0.05 3.04 -26.27
N LEU A 137 -0.24 1.72 -26.33
CA LEU A 137 -0.78 1.05 -27.50
C LEU A 137 -2.21 1.51 -27.82
N SER A 138 -3.06 1.66 -26.80
CA SER A 138 -4.42 2.17 -26.95
C SER A 138 -4.45 3.61 -27.49
N LEU A 139 -3.62 4.50 -26.94
CA LEU A 139 -3.50 5.88 -27.43
C LEU A 139 -2.99 5.93 -28.87
N LEU A 140 -1.98 5.13 -29.21
CA LEU A 140 -1.44 5.04 -30.56
C LEU A 140 -2.50 4.56 -31.54
N TYR A 141 -3.30 3.54 -31.17
CA TYR A 141 -4.40 3.04 -31.98
C TYR A 141 -5.47 4.11 -32.26
N LEU A 142 -5.86 4.88 -31.25
CA LEU A 142 -6.81 5.98 -31.41
C LEU A 142 -6.27 7.09 -32.33
N LEU A 143 -5.00 7.48 -32.14
CA LEU A 143 -4.34 8.48 -33.00
C LEU A 143 -4.26 8.00 -34.44
N HIS A 144 -3.89 6.73 -34.66
CA HIS A 144 -3.83 6.13 -35.99
C HIS A 144 -5.19 6.17 -36.72
N ILE A 145 -6.28 5.83 -36.04
CA ILE A 145 -7.64 5.94 -36.62
C ILE A 145 -7.98 7.40 -36.94
N MET A 146 -7.65 8.34 -36.05
CA MET A 146 -7.93 9.76 -36.26
C MET A 146 -7.19 10.30 -37.49
N VAL A 147 -5.90 9.98 -37.64
CA VAL A 147 -5.08 10.39 -38.79
C VAL A 147 -5.63 9.78 -40.09
N ILE A 148 -5.90 8.47 -40.12
CA ILE A 148 -6.49 7.82 -41.31
C ILE A 148 -7.81 8.47 -41.71
N ARG A 149 -8.67 8.80 -40.73
CA ARG A 149 -9.95 9.47 -41.01
C ARG A 149 -9.73 10.87 -41.56
N LEU A 150 -8.79 11.64 -41.00
CA LEU A 150 -8.47 12.98 -41.47
C LEU A 150 -7.87 12.95 -42.89
N ASP A 151 -6.94 12.03 -43.16
CA ASP A 151 -6.34 11.85 -44.48
C ASP A 151 -7.38 11.42 -45.52
N LEU A 152 -8.29 10.49 -45.17
CA LEU A 152 -9.41 10.12 -46.05
C LEU A 152 -10.32 11.32 -46.35
N LEU A 153 -10.64 12.13 -45.34
CA LEU A 153 -11.43 13.35 -45.51
C LEU A 153 -10.69 14.39 -46.38
N HIS A 154 -9.38 14.53 -46.19
CA HIS A 154 -8.52 15.46 -46.92
C HIS A 154 -8.34 15.05 -48.39
N ILE A 155 -8.12 13.76 -48.67
CA ILE A 155 -8.07 13.24 -50.04
C ILE A 155 -9.44 13.39 -50.70
N LYS A 156 -10.53 13.09 -49.98
CA LYS A 156 -11.89 13.23 -50.52
C LYS A 156 -12.27 14.69 -50.79
N SER A 157 -11.84 15.64 -49.98
CA SER A 157 -12.07 17.07 -50.25
C SER A 157 -11.30 17.56 -51.48
N HIS A 158 -10.08 17.05 -51.71
CA HIS A 158 -9.34 17.33 -52.94
C HIS A 158 -9.91 16.62 -54.18
N LEU A 159 -10.46 15.41 -54.02
CA LEU A 159 -11.15 14.71 -55.11
C LEU A 159 -12.52 15.32 -55.44
N HIS A 160 -13.17 15.97 -54.46
CA HIS A 160 -14.34 16.80 -54.70
C HIS A 160 -13.87 18.09 -55.38
N SER A 161 -13.59 17.95 -56.68
CA SER A 161 -13.14 19.05 -57.52
C SER A 161 -14.09 20.25 -57.40
N PRO A 162 -13.60 21.48 -57.53
CA PRO A 162 -14.42 22.69 -57.56
C PRO A 162 -15.18 22.79 -58.89
N SER A 163 -15.94 21.75 -59.24
CA SER A 163 -16.79 21.67 -60.42
C SER A 163 -18.17 22.29 -60.16
N THR A 164 -18.50 22.62 -58.91
CA THR A 164 -19.78 23.25 -58.55
C THR A 164 -19.93 24.65 -59.14
N HIS A 165 -18.84 25.41 -59.32
CA HIS A 165 -18.89 26.74 -59.94
C HIS A 165 -18.71 26.73 -61.48
N ARG A 166 -18.35 25.57 -62.07
CA ARG A 166 -18.17 25.44 -63.55
C ARG A 166 -19.40 24.85 -64.24
N ILE A 167 -20.54 24.78 -63.57
CA ILE A 167 -21.82 24.58 -64.24
C ILE A 167 -22.20 25.92 -64.86
N ALA A 168 -21.81 26.14 -66.11
CA ALA A 168 -22.31 27.26 -66.89
C ALA A 168 -23.85 27.17 -66.91
N ALA A 169 -24.57 28.23 -66.54
CA ALA A 169 -26.04 28.25 -66.57
C ALA A 169 -26.63 27.81 -67.93
N GLN A 170 -25.83 27.93 -68.99
CA GLN A 170 -26.12 27.44 -70.33
C GLN A 170 -26.25 25.91 -70.42
N SER A 171 -25.49 25.11 -69.66
CA SER A 171 -25.62 23.64 -69.67
C SER A 171 -26.89 23.17 -68.95
N LEU A 172 -27.34 23.91 -67.93
CA LEU A 172 -28.65 23.68 -67.28
C LEU A 172 -29.82 24.00 -68.21
N LEU A 173 -29.74 25.11 -68.97
CA LEU A 173 -30.76 25.47 -69.97
C LEU A 173 -30.78 24.52 -71.17
N ALA A 174 -29.63 23.98 -71.59
CA ALA A 174 -29.55 22.96 -72.62
C ALA A 174 -30.23 21.65 -72.17
N ALA A 175 -29.98 21.19 -70.95
CA ALA A 175 -30.66 20.02 -70.39
C ALA A 175 -32.19 20.22 -70.26
N ALA A 176 -32.63 21.42 -69.85
CA ALA A 176 -34.05 21.78 -69.80
C ALA A 176 -34.71 21.86 -71.20
N ARG A 177 -33.95 22.19 -72.25
CA ARG A 177 -34.44 22.12 -73.64
C ARG A 177 -34.52 20.69 -74.18
N VAL A 178 -33.57 19.83 -73.82
CA VAL A 178 -33.56 18.42 -74.26
C VAL A 178 -34.73 17.64 -73.65
N SER A 179 -35.08 17.86 -72.38
CA SER A 179 -36.28 17.25 -71.78
C SER A 179 -37.58 17.72 -72.44
N LYS A 180 -37.59 18.93 -73.03
CA LYS A 180 -38.72 19.49 -73.77
C LYS A 180 -38.81 18.95 -75.21
N LEU A 181 -37.68 18.62 -75.84
CA LEU A 181 -37.61 17.97 -77.15
C LEU A 181 -38.02 16.49 -77.12
N ASN A 182 -37.76 15.77 -76.01
CA ASN A 182 -38.17 14.38 -75.85
C ASN A 182 -39.68 14.20 -75.56
N ARG A 183 -40.46 15.30 -75.56
CA ARG A 183 -41.92 15.32 -75.39
C ARG A 183 -42.67 15.69 -76.68
N VAL A 184 -42.06 15.53 -77.85
CA VAL A 184 -42.83 15.55 -79.11
C VAL A 184 -43.51 14.19 -79.26
N PHE A 185 -44.69 14.11 -78.63
CA PHE A 185 -45.71 13.11 -78.90
C PHE A 185 -46.05 13.16 -80.40
N TYR A 186 -45.68 12.13 -81.16
CA TYR A 186 -46.44 11.78 -82.35
C TYR A 186 -47.66 10.99 -81.91
N LEU A 187 -48.80 11.60 -82.17
CA LEU A 187 -50.14 11.11 -81.96
C LEU A 187 -50.34 9.76 -82.66
N GLN A 188 -50.94 8.85 -81.88
CA GLN A 188 -51.72 7.66 -82.26
C GLN A 188 -52.78 8.01 -83.34
N PRO A 189 -53.32 7.04 -84.13
CA PRO A 189 -53.66 5.65 -83.78
C PRO A 189 -52.80 4.55 -84.41
#